data_AF-A0A9X8YMW7-F1
#
_entry.id   AF-A0A9X8YMW7-F1
#
_cell.length_a   1.000
_cell.length_b   1.000
_cell.length_c   1.000
_cell.angle_alpha   90.00
_cell.angle_beta   90.00
_cell.angle_gamma   90.00
#
_symmetry.space_group_name_H-M   'P 1'
#
loop_
_entity.id
_entity.type
_entity.pdbx_description
1 polymer ?
#
loop_
_entity_poly.entity_id
_entity_poly.type
_entity_poly.pdbx_seq_one_letter_code
_entity_poly.pdbx_strand_id
1 'polypeptide(L)'
;LITPEGFTLLNGGPKFRRAFLDWGCFHNEPGFFTAWSNLKRLLKQRNAALRQVSRYAQIRAWDQELIPLAERISEWRAEYSDAIAADITATCAQFLPEFALSFSFQRGWDKESDYG
;
A
#
# COMPACT_ATOMS: atom_id res chain seq x y z
N LEU A 1 16.61 9.28 16.89
CA LEU A 1 17.67 9.49 15.87
C LEU A 1 16.99 9.99 14.61
N ILE A 2 17.34 11.18 14.13
CA ILE A 2 16.88 11.67 12.82
C ILE A 2 17.90 11.17 11.80
N THR A 3 17.52 10.23 10.96
CA THR A 3 18.38 9.71 9.91
C THR A 3 18.01 10.31 8.54
N PRO A 4 18.94 10.39 7.57
CA PRO A 4 18.67 10.97 6.25
C PRO A 4 17.51 10.29 5.50
N GLU A 5 17.23 9.02 5.82
CA GLU A 5 16.14 8.25 5.23
C GLU A 5 14.76 8.85 5.59
N GLY A 6 14.63 9.54 6.72
CA GLY A 6 13.41 10.26 7.11
C GLY A 6 13.04 11.38 6.14
N PHE A 7 14.03 12.10 5.61
CA PHE A 7 13.78 13.11 4.56
C PHE A 7 13.33 12.47 3.24
N THR A 8 13.80 11.26 2.95
CA THR A 8 13.42 10.53 1.73
C THR A 8 11.97 10.03 1.79
N LEU A 9 11.44 9.74 2.98
CA LEU A 9 10.03 9.40 3.15
C LEU A 9 9.10 10.57 2.73
N LEU A 10 9.48 11.80 3.12
CA LEU A 10 8.70 13.01 2.86
C LEU A 10 8.89 13.53 1.43
N ASN A 11 10.15 13.73 1.01
CA ASN A 11 10.48 14.36 -0.28
C ASN A 11 10.60 13.37 -1.44
N GLY A 12 10.69 12.07 -1.15
CA GLY A 12 10.81 11.03 -2.16
C GLY A 12 9.50 10.71 -2.86
N GLY A 13 9.62 9.96 -3.96
CA GLY A 13 8.46 9.47 -4.71
C GLY A 13 7.61 8.44 -3.95
N PRO A 14 6.44 8.06 -4.49
CA PRO A 14 5.48 7.16 -3.84
C PRO A 14 6.04 5.80 -3.38
N LYS A 15 7.15 5.35 -3.96
CA LYS A 15 7.83 4.10 -3.58
C LYS A 15 8.24 4.10 -2.10
N PHE A 16 8.73 5.23 -1.58
CA PHE A 16 9.25 5.29 -0.21
C PHE A 16 8.10 5.26 0.82
N ARG A 17 7.03 6.02 0.59
CA ARG A 17 5.82 5.98 1.42
C ARG A 17 5.17 4.59 1.43
N ARG A 18 5.08 3.92 0.28
CA ARG A 18 4.59 2.53 0.23
C ARG A 18 5.49 1.56 1.00
N ALA A 19 6.81 1.69 0.90
CA ALA A 19 7.73 0.82 1.64
C ALA A 19 7.61 1.02 3.15
N PHE A 20 7.47 2.27 3.61
CA PHE A 20 7.21 2.59 5.01
C PHE A 20 5.89 1.98 5.49
N LEU A 21 4.82 2.15 4.72
CA LEU A 21 3.51 1.60 5.04
C LEU A 21 3.53 0.06 5.08
N ASP A 22 4.15 -0.58 4.09
CA ASP A 22 4.30 -2.04 4.03
C ASP A 22 5.12 -2.59 5.21
N TRP A 23 6.14 -1.85 5.64
CA TRP A 23 6.94 -2.22 6.80
C TRP A 23 6.13 -2.12 8.09
N GLY A 24 5.31 -1.09 8.23
CA GLY A 24 4.36 -0.97 9.34
C GLY A 24 3.35 -2.11 9.39
N CYS A 25 2.68 -2.37 8.27
CA CYS A 25 1.72 -3.48 8.17
C CYS A 25 2.38 -4.84 8.46
N PHE A 26 3.62 -5.06 8.01
CA PHE A 26 4.35 -6.29 8.31
C PHE A 26 4.54 -6.54 9.82
N HIS A 27 4.76 -5.50 10.61
CA HIS A 27 4.91 -5.64 12.06
C HIS A 27 3.58 -5.80 12.79
N ASN A 28 2.52 -5.17 12.28
CA ASN A 28 1.20 -5.18 12.90
C ASN A 28 0.39 -6.43 12.55
N GLU A 29 0.54 -6.95 11.34
CA GLU A 29 -0.34 -7.97 10.76
C GLU A 29 0.45 -9.24 10.39
N PRO A 30 0.35 -10.33 11.17
CA PRO A 30 1.10 -11.57 10.93
C PRO A 30 0.94 -12.16 9.53
N GLY A 31 -0.24 -11.95 8.90
CA GLY A 31 -0.54 -12.44 7.55
C GLY A 31 -0.02 -11.57 6.41
N PHE A 32 0.45 -10.36 6.70
CA PHE A 32 0.75 -9.35 5.67
C PHE A 32 1.85 -9.80 4.72
N PHE A 33 2.97 -10.30 5.24
CA PHE A 33 4.11 -10.70 4.40
C PHE A 33 3.74 -11.80 3.42
N THR A 34 2.98 -12.80 3.87
CA THR A 34 2.54 -13.92 3.03
C THR A 34 1.64 -13.42 1.90
N ALA A 35 0.64 -12.59 2.23
CA ALA A 35 -0.24 -12.00 1.22
C ALA A 35 0.54 -11.12 0.23
N TRP A 36 1.43 -10.26 0.74
CA TRP A 36 2.22 -9.33 -0.06
C TRP A 36 3.16 -10.07 -1.03
N SER A 37 3.82 -11.13 -0.56
CA SER A 37 4.68 -11.98 -1.38
C SER A 37 3.88 -12.68 -2.49
N ASN A 38 2.70 -13.21 -2.15
CA ASN A 38 1.80 -13.84 -3.13
C ASN A 38 1.29 -12.83 -4.17
N LEU A 39 0.86 -11.64 -3.74
CA LEU A 39 0.40 -10.57 -4.63
C LEU A 39 1.50 -10.18 -5.63
N LYS A 40 2.73 -9.98 -5.14
CA LYS A 40 3.89 -9.63 -5.98
C LYS A 40 4.20 -10.71 -7.01
N ARG A 41 4.11 -11.99 -6.61
CA ARG A 41 4.29 -13.14 -7.51
C ARG A 41 3.21 -13.17 -8.59
N LEU A 42 1.94 -13.06 -8.21
CA LEU A 42 0.80 -13.08 -9.13
C LEU A 42 0.83 -11.91 -10.11
N LEU A 43 1.14 -10.69 -9.64
CA LEU A 43 1.33 -9.52 -10.52
C LEU A 43 2.41 -9.76 -11.57
N LYS A 44 3.53 -10.37 -11.19
CA LYS A 44 4.61 -10.69 -12.14
C LYS A 44 4.15 -11.70 -13.18
N GLN A 45 3.44 -12.75 -12.78
CA GLN A 45 2.93 -13.77 -13.69
C GLN A 45 1.86 -13.19 -14.64
N ARG A 46 0.90 -12.42 -14.11
CA ARG A 46 -0.12 -11.72 -14.90
C ARG A 46 0.51 -10.78 -15.92
N ASN A 47 1.48 -9.96 -15.51
CA ASN A 47 2.16 -9.03 -16.41
C ASN A 47 2.95 -9.74 -17.51
N ALA A 48 3.48 -10.94 -17.24
CA ALA A 48 4.10 -11.77 -18.26
C ALA A 48 3.07 -12.39 -19.23
N ALA A 49 1.92 -12.82 -18.71
CA ALA A 49 0.82 -13.38 -19.51
C ALA A 49 0.18 -12.31 -20.40
N LEU A 50 0.01 -11.08 -19.91
CA LEU A 50 -0.53 -9.94 -20.67
C LEU A 50 0.19 -9.69 -22.00
N ARG A 51 1.47 -10.04 -22.10
CA ARG A 51 2.28 -9.88 -23.33
C ARG A 51 2.00 -10.95 -24.39
N GLN A 52 1.28 -12.01 -24.05
CA GLN A 52 1.09 -13.21 -24.86
C GLN A 52 -0.36 -13.47 -25.24
N VAL A 53 -1.32 -12.79 -24.59
CA VAL A 53 -2.75 -13.05 -24.75
C VAL A 53 -3.38 -12.08 -25.76
N SER A 54 -4.38 -12.57 -26.49
CA SER A 54 -5.20 -11.77 -27.40
C SER A 54 -6.61 -11.53 -26.85
N ARG A 55 -7.02 -12.27 -25.82
CA ARG A 55 -8.34 -12.16 -25.17
C ARG A 55 -8.19 -12.12 -23.65
N TYR A 56 -8.97 -11.24 -23.02
CA TYR A 56 -8.97 -11.08 -21.56
C TYR A 56 -9.29 -12.38 -20.79
N ALA A 57 -10.15 -13.25 -21.32
CA ALA A 57 -10.48 -14.53 -20.71
C ALA A 57 -9.24 -15.41 -20.41
N GLN A 58 -8.15 -15.22 -21.16
CA GLN A 58 -6.90 -15.96 -20.96
C GLN A 58 -6.12 -15.49 -19.71
N ILE A 59 -6.42 -14.33 -19.13
CA ILE A 59 -5.77 -13.85 -17.90
C ILE A 59 -6.69 -13.83 -16.66
N ARG A 60 -7.99 -14.15 -16.84
CA ARG A 60 -9.01 -14.10 -15.79
C ARG A 60 -8.64 -14.90 -14.53
N ALA A 61 -7.99 -16.05 -14.70
CA ALA A 61 -7.57 -16.89 -13.58
C ALA A 61 -6.55 -16.18 -12.65
N TRP A 62 -5.69 -15.32 -13.19
CA TRP A 62 -4.80 -14.51 -12.35
C TRP A 62 -5.58 -13.46 -11.58
N ASP A 63 -6.54 -12.79 -12.23
CA ASP A 63 -7.34 -11.75 -11.57
C ASP A 63 -8.14 -12.34 -10.40
N GLN A 64 -8.74 -13.52 -10.57
CA GLN A 64 -9.47 -14.22 -9.48
C GLN A 64 -8.63 -14.44 -8.22
N GLU A 65 -7.34 -14.72 -8.36
CA GLU A 65 -6.42 -14.90 -7.23
C GLU A 65 -5.86 -13.56 -6.71
N LEU A 66 -5.72 -12.58 -7.59
CA LEU A 66 -5.04 -11.31 -7.29
C LEU A 66 -5.96 -10.34 -6.54
N ILE A 67 -7.24 -10.30 -6.90
CA ILE A 67 -8.28 -9.45 -6.31
C ILE A 67 -8.32 -9.58 -4.78
N PRO A 68 -8.57 -10.77 -4.19
CA PRO A 68 -8.72 -10.90 -2.74
C PRO A 68 -7.43 -10.52 -1.98
N LEU A 69 -6.25 -10.75 -2.59
CA LEU A 69 -4.98 -10.34 -2.00
C LEU A 69 -4.79 -8.82 -2.06
N ALA A 70 -5.15 -8.19 -3.17
CA ALA A 70 -5.05 -6.74 -3.35
C ALA A 70 -5.97 -6.00 -2.38
N GLU A 71 -7.22 -6.46 -2.25
CA GLU A 71 -8.21 -5.93 -1.31
C GLU A 71 -7.71 -6.06 0.13
N ARG A 72 -7.32 -7.27 0.56
CA ARG A 72 -6.83 -7.49 1.93
C ARG A 72 -5.60 -6.65 2.27
N ILE A 73 -4.64 -6.53 1.36
CA ILE A 73 -3.48 -5.66 1.57
C ILE A 73 -3.89 -4.18 1.63
N SER A 74 -4.89 -3.77 0.86
CA SER A 74 -5.40 -2.41 0.91
C SER A 74 -6.14 -2.11 2.22
N GLU A 75 -6.88 -3.07 2.76
CA GLU A 75 -7.54 -2.97 4.08
C GLU A 75 -6.49 -2.73 5.18
N TRP A 76 -5.50 -3.62 5.31
CA TRP A 76 -4.44 -3.47 6.31
C TRP A 76 -3.66 -2.16 6.17
N ARG A 77 -3.41 -1.71 4.94
CA ARG A 77 -2.75 -0.44 4.68
C ARG A 77 -3.59 0.76 5.09
N ALA A 78 -4.91 0.70 4.89
CA ALA A 78 -5.82 1.76 5.33
C ALA A 78 -5.87 1.82 6.86
N GLU A 79 -6.08 0.67 7.51
CA GLU A 79 -6.13 0.57 8.98
C GLU A 79 -4.84 1.07 9.63
N TYR A 80 -3.68 0.63 9.13
CA TYR A 80 -2.40 1.11 9.64
C TYR A 80 -2.18 2.60 9.35
N SER A 81 -2.59 3.09 8.18
CA SER A 81 -2.47 4.50 7.84
C SER A 81 -3.31 5.39 8.76
N ASP A 82 -4.51 4.96 9.11
CA ASP A 82 -5.40 5.70 10.02
C ASP A 82 -4.82 5.73 11.44
N ALA A 83 -4.31 4.58 11.92
CA ALA A 83 -3.67 4.49 13.23
C ALA A 83 -2.45 5.41 13.34
N ILE A 84 -1.53 5.35 12.38
CA ILE A 84 -0.31 6.17 12.44
C ILE A 84 -0.58 7.66 12.17
N ALA A 85 -1.61 8.00 11.40
CA ALA A 85 -2.00 9.39 11.17
C ALA A 85 -2.41 10.09 12.47
N ALA A 86 -3.06 9.38 13.40
CA ALA A 86 -3.40 9.92 14.71
C ALA A 86 -2.14 10.25 15.52
N ASP A 87 -1.17 9.33 15.56
CA ASP A 87 0.09 9.52 16.29
C ASP A 87 0.95 10.64 15.70
N ILE A 88 1.02 10.73 14.36
CA ILE A 88 1.75 11.80 13.68
C ILE A 88 1.08 13.14 13.97
N THR A 89 -0.25 13.23 13.88
CA THR A 89 -1.00 14.46 14.18
C THR A 89 -0.73 14.93 15.61
N ALA A 90 -0.82 14.03 16.59
CA ALA A 90 -0.58 14.34 17.99
C ALA A 90 0.87 14.80 18.25
N THR A 91 1.84 14.17 17.57
CA THR A 91 3.25 14.56 17.66
C THR A 91 3.49 15.92 17.02
N CYS A 92 2.96 16.16 15.82
CA CYS A 92 3.13 17.43 15.11
C CYS A 92 2.47 18.59 15.86
N ALA A 93 1.34 18.39 16.54
CA ALA A 93 0.74 19.43 17.37
C ALA A 93 1.67 19.93 18.50
N GLN A 94 2.60 19.10 18.98
CA GLN A 94 3.57 19.49 20.01
C GLN A 94 4.74 20.32 19.47
N PHE A 95 5.13 20.11 18.21
CA PHE A 95 6.33 20.71 17.63
C PHE A 95 6.04 21.78 16.56
N LEU A 96 4.86 21.73 15.95
CA LEU A 96 4.43 22.55 14.81
C LEU A 96 2.96 23.00 14.99
N PRO A 97 2.59 23.62 16.14
CA PRO A 97 1.20 23.91 16.48
C PRO A 97 0.51 24.87 15.50
N GLU A 98 1.27 25.71 14.80
CA GLU A 98 0.77 26.62 13.77
C GLU A 98 0.50 25.97 12.40
N PHE A 99 0.86 24.70 12.20
CA PHE A 99 0.68 23.98 10.94
C PHE A 99 -0.45 22.95 11.01
N ALA A 100 -1.40 23.04 10.09
CA ALA A 100 -2.39 21.99 9.86
C ALA A 100 -1.83 20.94 8.89
N LEU A 101 -1.67 19.71 9.35
CA LEU A 101 -1.25 18.58 8.52
C LEU A 101 -2.45 17.69 8.20
N SER A 102 -2.46 17.13 7.00
CA SER A 102 -3.44 16.13 6.59
C SER A 102 -2.73 14.88 6.08
N PHE A 103 -3.27 13.73 6.47
CA PHE A 103 -2.79 12.43 6.05
C PHE A 103 -3.96 11.70 5.41
N SER A 104 -3.74 11.10 4.25
CA SER A 104 -4.75 10.25 3.63
C SER A 104 -4.10 9.08 2.91
N PHE A 105 -4.70 7.91 3.08
CA PHE A 105 -4.38 6.74 2.29
C PHE A 105 -5.15 6.79 0.96
N GLN A 106 -4.41 6.61 -0.13
CA GLN A 106 -4.95 6.50 -1.48
C GLN A 106 -4.57 5.13 -2.04
N ARG A 107 -5.57 4.27 -2.25
CA ARG A 107 -5.36 2.96 -2.88
C ARG A 107 -5.05 3.12 -4.37
N GLY A 108 -4.56 2.05 -5.00
CA GLY A 108 -4.07 2.08 -6.39
C GLY A 108 -5.15 2.10 -7.48
N TRP A 109 -6.42 2.14 -7.10
CA TRP A 109 -7.60 2.13 -7.97
C TRP A 109 -8.68 3.04 -7.38
N ASP A 110 -9.71 3.34 -8.17
CA ASP A 110 -10.79 4.24 -7.73
C ASP A 110 -11.47 3.71 -6.46
N LYS A 111 -11.86 4.61 -5.55
CA LYS A 111 -12.63 4.27 -4.35
C LYS A 111 -14.03 3.76 -4.69
N GLU A 112 -14.57 4.22 -5.82
CA GLU A 112 -15.88 3.81 -6.32
C GLU A 112 -15.83 2.54 -7.19
N SER A 113 -14.67 1.92 -7.33
CA SER A 113 -14.49 0.69 -8.12
C SER A 113 -13.88 -0.43 -7.28
N ASP A 114 -14.33 -1.65 -7.52
CA ASP A 114 -13.66 -2.84 -7.02
C ASP A 114 -12.28 -2.99 -7.69
N TYR A 115 -11.41 -3.78 -7.08
CA TYR A 115 -10.16 -4.12 -7.75
C TYR A 115 -10.49 -5.07 -8.92
N GLY A 116 -10.36 -4.62 -10.18
CA GLY A 116 -10.60 -5.47 -11.36
C GLY A 116 -11.14 -4.76 -12.57
#